data_AF-A0A359M1T0-F1
#
_entry.id   AF-A0A359M1T0-F1
#
_cell.length_a   1.000
_cell.length_b   1.000
_cell.length_c   1.000
_cell.angle_alpha   90.00
_cell.angle_beta   90.00
_cell.angle_gamma   90.00
#
_symmetry.space_group_name_H-M   'P 1'
#
loop_
_entity.id
_entity.type
_entity.pdbx_description
1 polymer ?
#
loop_
_entity_poly.entity_id
_entity_poly.type
_entity_poly.pdbx_seq_one_letter_code
_entity_poly.pdbx_strand_id
1 'polypeptide(L)'
;GKDVEIATPEEKAAHEQAMKEFEARIKPVKDQLAAIEKPVKEALKAKKREQLEPALREVLEIPKDKRTPEQQTLAKSADAQISVSWDEMVEALPADVRATRAGLRKQMHAIELTKPDPLPMAYTVANQEKAPLTYILKVGDHKQKLDPVEPGFPKVLGDYGAKMALTPS
;
A
#
# COMPACT_ATOMS: atom_id res chain seq x y z
N GLY A 1 4.22 3.67 -19.25
CA GLY A 1 3.29 2.54 -19.46
C GLY A 1 2.40 2.40 -18.25
N LYS A 2 1.40 1.53 -18.33
CA LYS A 2 0.59 1.12 -17.17
C LYS A 2 0.34 -0.39 -17.26
N ASP A 3 0.29 -1.04 -16.11
CA ASP A 3 -0.17 -2.43 -16.04
C ASP A 3 -1.67 -2.46 -16.27
N VAL A 4 -2.12 -3.29 -17.20
CA VAL A 4 -3.52 -3.48 -17.53
C VAL A 4 -3.86 -4.95 -17.34
N GLU A 5 -4.93 -5.22 -16.60
CA GLU A 5 -5.52 -6.55 -16.48
C GLU A 5 -5.99 -7.00 -17.86
N ILE A 6 -5.47 -8.13 -18.37
CA ILE A 6 -5.91 -8.71 -19.65
C ILE A 6 -6.89 -9.89 -19.42
N ALA A 7 -7.17 -10.25 -18.17
CA ALA A 7 -8.08 -11.33 -17.85
C ALA A 7 -9.47 -11.13 -18.49
N THR A 8 -9.97 -12.18 -19.13
CA THR A 8 -11.33 -12.27 -19.67
C THR A 8 -12.37 -12.17 -18.54
N PRO A 9 -13.62 -11.78 -18.84
CA PRO A 9 -14.68 -11.73 -17.82
C PRO A 9 -14.89 -13.06 -17.09
N GLU A 10 -14.69 -14.19 -17.79
CA GLU A 10 -14.81 -15.54 -17.23
C GLU A 10 -13.66 -15.86 -16.26
N GLU A 11 -12.42 -15.50 -16.59
CA GLU A 11 -11.25 -15.66 -15.71
C GLU A 11 -11.37 -14.78 -14.46
N LYS A 12 -11.91 -13.56 -14.59
CA LYS A 12 -12.19 -12.69 -13.44
C LYS A 12 -13.23 -13.32 -12.51
N ALA A 13 -14.33 -13.82 -13.07
CA ALA A 13 -15.38 -14.48 -12.28
C ALA A 13 -14.85 -15.74 -11.56
N ALA A 14 -14.06 -16.57 -12.24
CA ALA A 14 -13.44 -17.76 -11.65
C ALA A 14 -12.45 -17.40 -10.53
N HIS A 15 -11.60 -16.39 -10.74
CA HIS A 15 -10.66 -15.91 -9.73
C HIS A 15 -11.39 -15.32 -8.51
N GLU A 16 -12.44 -14.51 -8.72
CA GLU A 16 -13.26 -13.98 -7.62
C GLU A 16 -13.92 -15.10 -6.80
N GLN A 17 -14.44 -16.14 -7.45
CA GLN A 17 -15.02 -17.29 -6.75
C GLN A 17 -13.96 -18.04 -5.95
N ALA A 18 -12.81 -18.34 -6.55
CA ALA A 18 -11.70 -19.01 -5.87
C ALA A 18 -11.17 -18.19 -4.69
N MET A 19 -11.09 -16.86 -4.83
CA MET A 19 -10.72 -15.94 -3.75
C MET A 19 -11.77 -15.93 -2.63
N LYS A 20 -13.07 -15.91 -2.95
CA LYS A 20 -14.14 -16.01 -1.95
C LYS A 20 -14.06 -17.32 -1.16
N GLU A 21 -13.82 -18.44 -1.84
CA GLU A 21 -13.64 -19.74 -1.18
C GLU A 21 -12.39 -19.80 -0.31
N PHE A 22 -11.29 -19.20 -0.78
CA PHE A 22 -10.06 -19.06 -0.01
C PHE A 22 -10.27 -18.20 1.24
N GLU A 23 -10.92 -17.04 1.09
CA GLU A 23 -11.25 -16.14 2.19
C GLU A 23 -12.18 -16.81 3.20
N ALA A 24 -13.19 -17.55 2.73
CA ALA A 24 -14.08 -18.31 3.60
C ALA A 24 -13.34 -19.37 4.43
N ARG A 25 -12.28 -19.98 3.89
CA ARG A 25 -11.43 -20.96 4.60
C ARG A 25 -10.47 -20.31 5.59
N ILE A 26 -9.84 -19.19 5.22
CA ILE A 26 -8.83 -18.54 6.07
C ILE A 26 -9.45 -17.68 7.18
N LYS A 27 -10.64 -17.10 6.95
CA LYS A 27 -11.35 -16.24 7.91
C LYS A 27 -11.56 -16.90 9.28
N PRO A 28 -12.13 -18.12 9.41
CA PRO A 28 -12.33 -18.73 10.72
C PRO A 28 -11.02 -18.97 11.47
N VAL A 29 -9.92 -19.30 10.77
CA VAL A 29 -8.60 -19.48 11.39
C VAL A 29 -8.04 -18.15 11.90
N LYS A 30 -8.21 -17.06 11.12
CA LYS A 30 -7.85 -15.70 11.54
C LYS A 30 -8.68 -15.24 12.74
N ASP A 31 -9.97 -15.53 12.74
CA ASP A 31 -10.88 -15.17 13.83
C ASP A 31 -10.54 -15.93 15.12
N GLN A 32 -10.19 -17.22 15.02
CA GLN A 32 -9.72 -18.02 16.16
C GLN A 32 -8.39 -17.50 16.72
N LEU A 33 -7.43 -17.16 15.85
CA LEU A 33 -6.18 -16.52 16.28
C LEU A 33 -6.46 -15.19 16.99
N ALA A 34 -7.32 -14.35 16.41
CA ALA A 34 -7.68 -13.07 17.01
C ALA A 34 -8.40 -13.23 18.36
N ALA A 35 -9.30 -14.22 18.50
CA ALA A 35 -10.01 -14.49 19.75
C ALA A 35 -9.05 -14.87 20.89
N ILE A 36 -7.97 -15.56 20.56
CA ILE A 36 -6.94 -15.95 21.53
C ILE A 36 -5.99 -14.78 21.84
N GLU A 37 -5.55 -14.05 20.82
CA GLU A 37 -4.55 -12.98 20.97
C GLU A 37 -5.14 -11.68 21.55
N LYS A 38 -6.40 -11.36 21.23
CA LYS A 38 -7.08 -10.11 21.64
C LYS A 38 -7.07 -9.88 23.16
N PRO A 39 -7.51 -10.81 24.03
CA PRO A 39 -7.55 -10.57 25.48
C PRO A 39 -6.16 -10.34 26.06
N VAL A 40 -5.14 -11.08 25.60
CA VAL A 40 -3.76 -10.91 26.06
C VAL A 40 -3.18 -9.58 25.59
N LYS A 41 -3.43 -9.20 24.34
CA LYS A 41 -3.01 -7.91 23.79
C LYS A 41 -3.66 -6.74 24.51
N GLU A 42 -4.95 -6.83 24.83
CA GLU A 42 -5.68 -5.81 25.60
C GLU A 42 -5.15 -5.72 27.03
N ALA A 43 -4.89 -6.84 27.70
CA ALA A 43 -4.29 -6.86 29.03
C ALA A 43 -2.88 -6.24 29.05
N LEU A 44 -2.04 -6.55 28.06
CA LEU A 44 -0.70 -5.96 27.93
C LEU A 44 -0.78 -4.45 27.65
N LYS A 45 -1.67 -4.03 26.74
CA LYS A 45 -1.91 -2.61 26.47
C LYS A 45 -2.41 -1.86 27.70
N ALA A 46 -3.30 -2.46 28.49
CA ALA A 46 -3.79 -1.86 29.73
C ALA A 46 -2.66 -1.67 30.74
N LYS A 47 -1.84 -2.71 30.97
CA LYS A 47 -0.65 -2.61 31.83
C LYS A 47 0.34 -1.54 31.38
N LYS A 48 0.64 -1.48 30.07
CA LYS A 48 1.52 -0.42 29.52
C LYS A 48 0.88 0.96 29.66
N ARG A 49 -0.44 1.08 29.47
CA ARG A 49 -1.17 2.33 29.67
C ARG A 49 -1.14 2.80 31.13
N GLU A 50 -1.19 1.88 32.09
CA GLU A 50 -1.04 2.18 33.53
C GLU A 50 0.37 2.65 33.91
N GLN A 51 1.38 2.25 33.15
CA GLN A 51 2.78 2.69 33.31
C GLN A 51 3.09 3.99 32.55
N LEU A 52 2.21 4.46 31.66
CA LEU A 52 2.39 5.73 30.96
C LEU A 52 2.32 6.91 31.93
N GLU A 53 3.11 7.93 31.64
CA GLU A 53 3.02 9.26 32.23
C GLU A 53 1.57 9.80 32.17
N PRO A 54 1.06 10.45 33.24
CA PRO A 54 -0.30 10.97 33.29
C PRO A 54 -0.65 11.89 32.11
N ALA A 55 0.29 12.76 31.71
CA ALA A 55 0.12 13.68 30.58
C ALA A 55 -0.11 12.97 29.24
N LEU A 56 0.52 11.81 29.03
CA LEU A 56 0.31 11.00 27.82
C LEU A 56 -1.02 10.24 27.87
N ARG A 57 -1.43 9.80 29.07
CA ARG A 57 -2.70 9.10 29.28
C ARG A 57 -3.90 10.00 29.01
N GLU A 58 -3.85 11.25 29.48
CA GLU A 58 -4.89 12.27 29.23
C GLU A 58 -5.03 12.57 27.73
N VAL A 59 -3.90 12.70 27.02
CA VAL A 59 -3.91 12.92 25.57
C VAL A 59 -4.54 11.74 24.80
N LEU A 60 -4.38 10.51 25.28
CA LEU A 60 -5.03 9.34 24.69
C LEU A 60 -6.55 9.32 24.90
N GLU A 61 -7.06 9.96 25.95
CA GLU A 61 -8.50 10.07 26.23
C GLU A 61 -9.19 11.12 25.34
N ILE A 62 -8.45 12.13 24.87
CA ILE A 62 -8.95 13.10 23.90
C ILE A 62 -9.20 12.36 22.56
N PRO A 63 -10.40 12.47 21.95
CA PRO A 63 -10.67 11.91 20.63
C PRO A 63 -9.67 12.41 19.58
N LYS A 64 -9.24 11.54 18.65
CA LYS A 64 -8.22 11.87 17.63
C LYS A 64 -8.53 13.16 16.87
N ASP A 65 -9.80 13.40 16.56
CA ASP A 65 -10.27 14.56 15.77
C ASP A 65 -10.31 15.87 16.57
N LYS A 66 -10.16 15.80 17.90
CA LYS A 66 -10.13 16.97 18.79
C LYS A 66 -8.73 17.31 19.32
N ARG A 67 -7.71 16.57 18.89
CA ARG A 67 -6.32 16.76 19.35
C ARG A 67 -5.66 17.92 18.62
N THR A 68 -5.00 18.81 19.36
CA THR A 68 -4.09 19.81 18.79
C THR A 68 -2.87 19.15 18.12
N PRO A 69 -2.12 19.83 17.24
CA PRO A 69 -0.93 19.25 16.60
C PRO A 69 0.11 18.71 17.60
N GLU A 70 0.29 19.41 18.73
CA GLU A 70 1.16 18.97 19.83
C GLU A 70 0.62 17.70 20.50
N GLN A 71 -0.68 17.66 20.80
CA GLN A 71 -1.36 16.48 21.35
C GLN A 71 -1.33 15.29 20.39
N GLN A 72 -1.37 15.51 19.07
CA GLN A 72 -1.20 14.44 18.09
C GLN A 72 0.19 13.83 18.16
N THR A 73 1.22 14.65 18.38
CA THR A 73 2.61 14.19 18.50
C THR A 73 2.80 13.41 19.79
N LEU A 74 2.27 13.92 20.92
CA LEU A 74 2.25 13.21 22.19
C LEU A 74 1.47 11.89 22.11
N ALA A 75 0.32 11.89 21.44
CA ALA A 75 -0.46 10.67 21.22
C ALA A 75 0.31 9.63 20.40
N LYS A 76 1.02 10.03 19.34
CA LYS A 76 1.85 9.12 18.56
C LYS A 76 2.96 8.49 19.41
N SER A 77 3.59 9.30 20.28
CA SER A 77 4.59 8.81 21.23
C SER A 77 3.97 7.82 22.22
N ALA A 78 2.82 8.15 22.78
CA ALA A 78 2.07 7.28 23.70
C ALA A 78 1.65 5.97 23.02
N ASP A 79 1.12 6.04 21.80
CA ASP A 79 0.73 4.88 20.97
C ASP A 79 1.93 3.96 20.69
N ALA A 80 3.12 4.53 20.44
CA ALA A 80 4.36 3.77 20.27
C ALA A 80 4.77 3.06 21.56
N GLN A 81 4.65 3.73 22.72
CA GLN A 81 4.98 3.15 24.02
C GLN A 81 4.03 2.03 24.46
N ILE A 82 2.73 2.14 24.18
CA ILE A 82 1.74 1.08 24.48
C ILE A 82 1.66 0.01 23.39
N SER A 83 2.39 0.18 22.28
CA SER A 83 2.45 -0.84 21.25
C SER A 83 3.03 -2.12 21.86
N VAL A 84 2.36 -3.24 21.60
CA VAL A 84 2.77 -4.55 22.10
C VAL A 84 3.48 -5.24 20.95
N SER A 85 4.74 -5.60 21.17
CA SER A 85 5.51 -6.34 20.18
C SER A 85 4.97 -7.76 20.02
N TRP A 86 5.34 -8.42 18.93
CA TRP A 86 4.92 -9.81 18.71
C TRP A 86 5.52 -10.75 19.76
N ASP A 87 6.79 -10.54 20.12
CA ASP A 87 7.48 -11.36 21.13
C ASP A 87 6.83 -11.21 22.50
N GLU A 88 6.56 -9.97 22.94
CA GLU A 88 5.87 -9.70 24.22
C GLU A 88 4.50 -10.37 24.29
N MET A 89 3.76 -10.36 23.17
CA MET A 89 2.46 -11.01 23.10
C MET A 89 2.60 -12.53 23.21
N VAL A 90 3.58 -13.13 22.53
CA VAL A 90 3.81 -14.58 22.60
C VAL A 90 4.30 -15.00 23.98
N GLU A 91 5.18 -14.25 24.62
CA GLU A 91 5.67 -14.54 25.98
C GLU A 91 4.57 -14.46 27.03
N ALA A 92 3.62 -13.51 26.88
CA ALA A 92 2.49 -13.37 27.78
C ALA A 92 1.41 -14.47 27.60
N LEU A 93 1.45 -15.24 26.50
CA LEU A 93 0.52 -16.34 26.29
C LEU A 93 0.87 -17.56 27.15
N PRO A 94 -0.14 -18.19 27.80
CA PRO A 94 0.03 -19.50 28.44
C PRO A 94 0.61 -20.57 27.49
N ALA A 95 1.31 -21.56 28.03
CA ALA A 95 2.03 -22.56 27.22
C ALA A 95 1.10 -23.42 26.32
N ASP A 96 -0.06 -23.80 26.84
CA ASP A 96 -1.16 -24.48 26.15
C ASP A 96 -1.73 -23.64 25.00
N VAL A 97 -1.91 -22.34 25.25
CA VAL A 97 -2.42 -21.39 24.27
C VAL A 97 -1.39 -21.11 23.17
N ARG A 98 -0.10 -21.03 23.51
CA ARG A 98 1.00 -20.94 22.53
C ARG A 98 1.03 -22.14 21.59
N ALA A 99 0.84 -23.36 22.10
CA ALA A 99 0.77 -24.56 21.29
C ALA A 99 -0.43 -24.52 20.32
N THR A 100 -1.60 -24.10 20.82
CA THR A 100 -2.82 -23.93 20.01
C THR A 100 -2.60 -22.91 18.90
N ARG A 101 -2.02 -21.75 19.23
CA ARG A 101 -1.64 -20.72 18.27
C ARG A 101 -0.69 -21.23 17.20
N ALA A 102 0.35 -21.97 17.58
CA ALA A 102 1.29 -22.55 16.63
C ALA A 102 0.60 -23.54 15.67
N GLY A 103 -0.36 -24.33 16.16
CA GLY A 103 -1.22 -25.18 15.34
C GLY A 103 -2.08 -24.40 14.35
N LEU A 104 -2.78 -23.36 14.82
CA LEU A 104 -3.60 -22.49 13.96
C LEU A 104 -2.75 -21.77 12.90
N ARG A 105 -1.52 -21.35 13.25
CA ARG A 105 -0.62 -20.71 12.29
C ARG A 105 -0.13 -21.68 11.21
N LYS A 106 0.10 -22.96 11.56
CA LYS A 106 0.39 -24.01 10.57
C LYS A 106 -0.80 -24.25 9.64
N GLN A 107 -2.02 -24.30 10.18
CA GLN A 107 -3.23 -24.43 9.38
C GLN A 107 -3.43 -23.23 8.45
N MET A 108 -3.21 -22.01 8.94
CA MET A 108 -3.27 -20.79 8.14
C MET A 108 -2.26 -20.84 6.99
N HIS A 109 -1.00 -21.23 7.26
CA HIS A 109 0.01 -21.41 6.22
C HIS A 109 -0.39 -22.46 5.19
N ALA A 110 -0.97 -23.59 5.61
CA ALA A 110 -1.43 -24.62 4.70
C ALA A 110 -2.55 -24.12 3.77
N ILE A 111 -3.46 -23.28 4.29
CA ILE A 111 -4.50 -22.63 3.48
C ILE A 111 -3.88 -21.59 2.55
N GLU A 112 -2.93 -20.77 3.02
CA GLU A 112 -2.23 -19.75 2.21
C GLU A 112 -1.49 -20.33 1.01
N LEU A 113 -1.02 -21.58 1.08
CA LEU A 113 -0.45 -22.29 -0.07
C LEU A 113 -1.48 -22.55 -1.18
N THR A 114 -2.78 -22.54 -0.87
CA THR A 114 -3.88 -22.70 -1.83
C THR A 114 -4.43 -21.36 -2.33
N LYS A 115 -3.75 -20.25 -2.02
CA LYS A 115 -4.14 -18.92 -2.48
C LYS A 115 -4.13 -18.88 -4.01
N PRO A 116 -5.22 -18.43 -4.65
CA PRO A 116 -5.25 -18.24 -6.11
C PRO A 116 -4.15 -17.28 -6.59
N ASP A 117 -3.56 -17.60 -7.74
CA ASP A 117 -2.60 -16.73 -8.41
C ASP A 117 -3.26 -15.43 -8.86
N PRO A 118 -2.54 -14.30 -8.83
CA PRO A 118 -3.07 -13.03 -9.30
C PRO A 118 -3.45 -13.10 -10.78
N LEU A 119 -4.50 -12.37 -11.17
CA LEU A 119 -4.94 -12.26 -12.55
C LEU A 119 -3.80 -11.81 -13.49
N PRO A 120 -3.76 -12.28 -14.74
CA PRO A 120 -2.74 -11.91 -15.70
C PRO A 120 -2.77 -10.39 -15.99
N MET A 121 -1.65 -9.75 -15.72
CA MET A 121 -1.37 -8.35 -16.02
C MET A 121 -0.38 -8.27 -17.18
N ALA A 122 -0.54 -7.32 -18.10
CA ALA A 122 0.56 -6.91 -18.96
C ALA A 122 0.86 -5.43 -18.87
N TYR A 123 2.16 -5.14 -19.01
CA TYR A 123 2.68 -3.80 -19.11
C TYR A 123 2.40 -3.25 -20.51
N THR A 124 1.51 -2.26 -20.61
CA THR A 124 1.14 -1.64 -21.88
C THR A 124 1.71 -0.23 -22.01
N VAL A 125 2.06 0.16 -23.24
CA VAL A 125 2.39 1.55 -23.56
C VAL A 125 1.09 2.31 -23.79
N ALA A 126 0.76 3.23 -22.89
CA ALA A 126 -0.37 4.12 -23.05
C ALA A 126 0.10 5.46 -23.62
N ASN A 127 -0.58 5.93 -24.67
CA ASN A 127 -0.43 7.30 -25.13
C ASN A 127 -0.99 8.25 -24.06
N GLN A 128 -0.28 9.33 -23.78
CA GLN A 128 -0.79 10.41 -22.95
C GLN A 128 -1.63 11.33 -23.85
N GLU A 129 -2.83 11.72 -23.41
CA GLU A 129 -3.69 12.64 -24.18
C GLU A 129 -3.02 13.99 -24.43
N LYS A 130 -2.18 14.43 -23.48
CA LYS A 130 -1.36 15.62 -23.58
C LYS A 130 0.11 15.26 -23.45
N ALA A 131 0.92 15.64 -24.42
CA ALA A 131 2.36 15.51 -24.33
C ALA A 131 2.89 16.31 -23.12
N PRO A 132 3.77 15.73 -22.29
CA PRO A 132 4.33 16.45 -21.16
C PRO A 132 5.24 17.57 -21.68
N LEU A 133 5.18 18.73 -21.03
CA LEU A 133 6.07 19.85 -21.34
C LEU A 133 7.52 19.44 -21.07
N THR A 134 8.34 19.49 -22.12
CA THR A 134 9.79 19.38 -22.03
C THR A 134 10.39 20.74 -21.70
N TYR A 135 11.41 20.78 -20.84
CA TYR A 135 12.06 22.01 -20.40
C TYR A 135 13.56 21.93 -20.67
N ILE A 136 14.18 23.08 -20.96
CA ILE A 136 15.65 23.17 -20.96
C ILE A 136 16.11 23.10 -19.50
N LEU A 137 17.05 22.20 -19.21
CA LEU A 137 17.60 22.05 -17.86
C LEU A 137 18.84 22.93 -17.70
N LYS A 138 18.90 23.74 -16.65
CA LYS A 138 20.10 24.54 -16.34
C LYS A 138 21.22 23.60 -15.90
N VAL A 139 22.29 23.51 -16.71
CA VAL A 139 23.45 22.62 -16.48
C VAL A 139 23.06 21.14 -16.28
N GLY A 140 21.92 20.71 -16.84
CA GLY A 140 21.44 19.33 -16.72
C GLY A 140 20.73 18.97 -15.42
N ASP A 141 20.51 19.91 -14.49
CA ASP A 141 19.77 19.66 -13.24
C ASP A 141 18.25 19.59 -13.50
N HIS A 142 17.65 18.42 -13.27
CA HIS A 142 16.22 18.17 -13.46
C HIS A 142 15.30 18.99 -12.53
N LYS A 143 15.86 19.57 -11.45
CA LYS A 143 15.13 20.45 -10.52
C LYS A 143 15.15 21.92 -10.96
N GLN A 144 16.07 22.30 -11.85
CA GLN A 144 16.20 23.66 -12.36
C GLN A 144 15.75 23.73 -13.83
N LYS A 145 14.43 23.80 -14.00
CA LYS A 145 13.76 23.91 -15.30
C LYS A 145 13.75 25.37 -15.77
N LEU A 146 14.27 25.63 -16.97
CA LEU A 146 14.19 26.91 -17.68
C LEU A 146 12.97 26.90 -18.61
N ASP A 147 13.05 27.51 -19.78
CA ASP A 147 11.93 27.66 -20.70
C ASP A 147 11.44 26.32 -21.26
N PRO A 148 10.10 26.19 -21.46
CA PRO A 148 9.52 25.03 -22.10
C PRO A 148 9.88 24.98 -23.59
N VAL A 149 10.19 23.79 -24.09
CA VAL A 149 10.42 23.49 -25.50
C VAL A 149 9.16 22.84 -26.06
N GLU A 150 8.52 23.52 -27.00
CA GLU A 150 7.38 22.97 -27.74
C GLU A 150 7.85 22.02 -28.84
N PRO A 151 7.05 21.00 -29.20
CA PRO A 151 7.32 20.16 -30.36
C PRO A 151 7.43 20.99 -31.64
N GLY A 152 8.62 21.01 -32.25
CA GLY A 152 8.89 21.69 -33.51
C GLY A 152 8.96 20.74 -34.69
N PHE A 153 8.53 21.19 -35.87
CA PHE A 153 8.74 20.44 -37.12
C PHE A 153 10.23 20.50 -37.54
N PRO A 154 10.86 19.37 -37.91
CA PRO A 154 12.25 19.37 -38.36
C PRO A 154 12.46 20.24 -39.60
N LYS A 155 13.24 21.32 -39.47
CA LYS A 155 13.47 22.30 -40.56
C LYS A 155 14.04 21.68 -41.84
N VAL A 156 14.86 20.63 -41.72
CA VAL A 156 15.44 19.89 -42.85
C VAL A 156 14.39 19.25 -43.77
N LEU A 157 13.20 18.91 -43.24
CA LEU A 157 12.08 18.40 -44.03
C LEU A 157 11.27 19.54 -44.67
N GLY A 158 11.30 20.74 -44.07
CA GLY A 158 10.61 21.93 -44.58
C GLY A 158 11.24 22.47 -45.87
N ASP A 159 12.58 22.41 -45.98
CA ASP A 159 13.31 22.84 -47.18
C ASP A 159 13.03 21.95 -48.40
N TYR A 160 12.68 20.68 -48.19
CA TYR A 160 12.27 19.77 -49.27
C TYR A 160 10.88 20.11 -49.82
N GLY A 161 9.94 20.51 -48.97
CA GLY A 161 8.60 20.92 -49.39
C GLY A 161 8.56 22.26 -50.11
N ALA A 162 9.39 23.22 -49.69
CA ALA A 162 9.45 24.55 -50.30
C ALA A 162 10.04 24.55 -51.72
N LYS A 163 11.01 23.66 -52.02
CA LYS A 163 11.60 23.53 -53.35
C LYS A 163 10.66 22.90 -54.40
N MET A 164 9.65 22.14 -53.99
CA MET A 164 8.65 21.59 -54.93
C MET A 164 7.57 22.61 -55.35
N ALA A 165 7.41 23.72 -54.63
CA ALA A 165 6.37 24.71 -54.90
C ALA A 165 6.79 25.83 -55.89
N LEU A 166 8.04 25.82 -56.39
CA LEU A 166 8.60 26.88 -57.25
C LEU A 166 8.85 26.45 -58.71
N THR A 167 7.97 25.61 -59.27
CA THR A 167 7.82 25.50 -60.73
C THR A 167 6.34 25.44 -61.14
N PRO A 168 5.75 26.58 -61.50
CA PRO A 168 4.65 26.62 -62.46
C PRO A 168 5.17 27.01 -63.85
N SER A 169 4.84 26.15 -64.82
CA SER A 169 4.88 26.30 -66.29
C SER A 169 6.23 26.35 -67.00
#